data_AF-A0A1Y2U0L1-F1
#
_entry.id   AF-A0A1Y2U0L1-F1
#
_cell.length_a   1.000
_cell.length_b   1.000
_cell.length_c   1.000
_cell.angle_alpha   90.00
_cell.angle_beta   90.00
_cell.angle_gamma   90.00
#
_symmetry.space_group_name_H-M   'P 1'
#
loop_
_entity.id
_entity.type
_entity.pdbx_description
1 polymer ?
#
loop_
_entity_poly.entity_id
_entity_poly.type
_entity_poly.pdbx_seq_one_letter_code
_entity_poly.pdbx_strand_id
1 'polypeptide(L)'
;MAYLLYSISFCALVVGTILYLTRNHWLHLLPGQSHLYGGLPGSFAGDIEAGLSSSTFDLSVNVEGGDGRAGLDDEAKAQILAIMKKRRMRFDEARRVYMEQRFSANGIGADGRPKDPKFVSFS
;
A
#
# COMPACT_ATOMS: atom_id res chain seq x y z
N MET A 1 10.16 -50.50 4.11
CA MET A 1 11.00 -49.40 3.60
C MET A 1 10.23 -48.46 2.66
N ALA A 2 9.60 -48.95 1.59
CA ALA A 2 8.80 -48.09 0.69
C ALA A 2 7.64 -47.34 1.39
N TYR A 3 6.90 -48.00 2.29
CA TYR A 3 5.81 -47.37 3.04
C TYR A 3 6.24 -46.21 3.93
N LEU A 4 7.45 -46.27 4.50
CA LEU A 4 8.01 -45.16 5.27
C LEU A 4 8.26 -43.95 4.37
N LEU A 5 8.85 -44.16 3.19
CA LEU A 5 9.09 -43.09 2.22
C LEU A 5 7.78 -42.44 1.76
N TYR A 6 6.76 -43.24 1.41
CA TYR A 6 5.44 -42.70 1.03
C TYR A 6 4.78 -41.92 2.16
N SER A 7 4.86 -42.40 3.40
CA SER A 7 4.27 -41.71 4.55
C SER A 7 4.95 -40.36 4.83
N ILE A 8 6.28 -40.29 4.67
CA ILE A 8 7.06 -39.05 4.86
C ILE A 8 6.74 -38.06 3.75
N SER A 9 6.70 -38.51 2.49
CA SER A 9 6.34 -37.64 1.36
C SER A 9 4.91 -37.11 1.47
N PHE A 10 3.96 -37.96 1.87
CA PHE A 10 2.58 -37.53 2.09
C PHE A 10 2.48 -36.53 3.25
N CYS A 11 3.15 -36.79 4.37
CA CYS A 11 3.19 -35.87 5.51
C CYS A 11 3.80 -34.51 5.10
N ALA A 12 4.90 -34.51 4.34
CA ALA A 12 5.53 -33.27 3.85
C ALA A 12 4.58 -32.45 2.96
N LEU A 13 3.83 -33.09 2.06
CA LEU A 13 2.83 -32.41 1.22
C LEU A 13 1.68 -31.83 2.06
N VAL A 14 1.16 -32.60 3.02
CA VAL A 14 0.09 -32.14 3.92
C VAL A 14 0.56 -30.95 4.76
N VAL A 15 1.73 -31.05 5.40
CA VAL A 15 2.31 -29.96 6.20
C VAL A 15 2.60 -28.74 5.34
N GLY A 16 3.17 -28.91 4.14
CA GLY A 16 3.41 -27.82 3.20
C GLY A 16 2.13 -27.12 2.77
N THR A 17 1.06 -27.88 2.53
CA THR A 17 -0.26 -27.33 2.17
C THR A 17 -0.87 -26.56 3.33
N ILE A 18 -0.82 -27.10 4.55
CA ILE A 18 -1.30 -26.43 5.76
C ILE A 18 -0.51 -25.14 6.00
N LEU A 19 0.82 -25.16 5.88
CA LEU A 19 1.66 -23.98 6.02
C LEU A 19 1.36 -22.93 4.93
N TYR A 20 1.10 -23.35 3.69
CA TYR A 20 0.72 -22.44 2.61
C TYR A 20 -0.64 -21.76 2.87
N LEU A 21 -1.63 -22.52 3.35
CA LEU A 21 -2.95 -21.98 3.67
C LEU A 21 -2.93 -21.10 4.91
N THR A 22 -2.13 -21.46 5.91
CA THR A 22 -1.99 -20.69 7.16
C THR A 22 -0.92 -19.62 7.08
N ARG A 23 -0.30 -19.38 5.90
CA ARG A 23 0.83 -18.46 5.74
C ARG A 23 0.56 -17.09 6.35
N ASN A 24 -0.63 -16.53 6.13
CA ASN A 24 -0.98 -15.21 6.61
C ASN A 24 -1.00 -15.11 8.14
N HIS A 25 -1.26 -16.23 8.82
CA HIS A 25 -1.24 -16.30 10.28
C HIS A 25 0.17 -16.43 10.85
N TRP A 26 1.16 -16.96 10.13
CA TRP A 26 2.51 -17.16 10.68
C TRP A 26 3.53 -16.11 10.21
N LEU A 27 3.23 -15.38 9.12
CA LEU A 27 4.12 -14.36 8.56
C LEU A 27 4.52 -13.26 9.56
N HIS A 28 3.70 -13.01 10.60
CA HIS A 28 3.98 -12.02 11.63
C HIS A 28 5.03 -12.46 12.69
N LEU A 29 5.31 -13.76 12.81
CA LEU A 29 6.28 -14.32 13.78
C LEU A 29 7.72 -14.33 13.26
N LEU A 30 7.93 -14.03 11.98
CA LEU A 30 9.25 -13.97 11.36
C LEU A 30 9.92 -12.61 11.67
N PRO A 31 11.01 -12.57 12.45
CA PRO A 31 11.73 -11.34 12.71
C PRO A 31 12.52 -10.95 11.46
N GLY A 32 12.12 -9.87 10.78
CA GLY A 32 12.88 -9.38 9.62
C GLY A 32 12.14 -8.56 8.57
N GLN A 33 10.84 -8.34 8.68
CA GLN A 33 10.11 -7.48 7.74
C GLN A 33 9.58 -6.25 8.45
N SER A 34 10.47 -5.28 8.58
CA SER A 34 10.23 -3.92 9.03
C SER A 34 9.12 -3.26 8.22
N HIS A 35 7.87 -3.31 8.69
CA HIS A 35 6.80 -2.37 8.35
C HIS A 35 6.41 -2.18 6.87
N LEU A 36 6.92 -3.00 5.94
CA LEU A 36 6.66 -2.86 4.50
C LEU A 36 5.50 -3.74 4.00
N TYR A 37 5.00 -4.67 4.83
CA TYR A 37 3.90 -5.58 4.48
C TYR A 37 2.88 -5.66 5.63
N GLY A 38 2.36 -4.53 6.10
CA GLY A 38 0.98 -4.53 6.56
C GLY A 38 0.12 -4.55 5.30
N GLY A 39 -0.81 -5.50 5.17
CA GLY A 39 -1.79 -5.43 4.08
C GLY A 39 -2.40 -4.03 4.11
N LEU A 40 -2.25 -3.29 3.01
CA LEU A 40 -2.83 -1.97 2.95
C LEU A 40 -4.34 -2.13 3.14
N PRO A 41 -4.96 -1.23 3.91
CA PRO A 41 -6.38 -1.33 4.14
C PRO A 41 -7.09 -1.24 2.78
N GLY A 42 -7.73 -2.35 2.39
CA GLY A 42 -8.50 -2.44 1.14
C GLY A 42 -9.87 -1.77 1.22
N SER A 43 -10.17 -1.10 2.34
CA SER A 43 -11.42 -0.41 2.60
C SER A 43 -11.16 1.02 3.07
N PHE A 44 -12.09 1.91 2.77
CA PHE A 44 -12.07 3.30 3.23
C PHE A 44 -11.96 3.43 4.75
N ALA A 45 -12.58 2.51 5.51
CA ALA A 45 -12.51 2.50 6.96
C ALA A 45 -11.08 2.27 7.47
N GLY A 46 -10.36 1.33 6.85
CA GLY A 46 -8.98 1.08 7.21
C GLY A 46 -8.05 2.21 6.73
N ASP A 47 -8.35 2.87 5.62
CA ASP A 47 -7.59 4.06 5.17
C ASP A 47 -7.68 5.20 6.21
N ILE A 48 -8.86 5.41 6.80
CA ILE A 48 -9.07 6.37 7.89
C ILE A 48 -8.24 5.97 9.12
N GLU A 49 -8.28 4.69 9.51
CA GLU A 49 -7.50 4.17 10.65
C GLU A 49 -5.99 4.34 10.43
N ALA A 50 -5.52 4.16 9.20
CA ALA A 50 -4.13 4.40 8.81
C ALA A 50 -3.75 5.89 8.73
N GLY A 51 -4.70 6.81 8.96
CA GLY A 51 -4.48 8.24 8.93
C GLY A 51 -4.40 8.82 7.51
N LEU A 52 -4.97 8.15 6.50
CA LEU A 52 -5.03 8.59 5.10
C LEU A 52 -6.26 9.46 4.80
N SER A 53 -6.79 10.15 5.81
CA SER A 53 -7.95 11.05 5.70
C SER A 53 -7.62 12.41 6.33
N SER A 54 -8.15 13.48 5.76
CA SER A 54 -7.98 14.86 6.24
C SER A 54 -9.24 15.68 6.02
N SER A 55 -9.26 16.93 6.49
CA SER A 55 -10.41 17.83 6.27
C SER A 55 -10.64 18.19 4.80
N THR A 56 -9.57 18.19 3.98
CA THR A 56 -9.66 18.42 2.52
C THR A 56 -9.80 17.12 1.73
N PHE A 57 -9.74 15.97 2.40
CA PHE A 57 -9.83 14.66 1.78
C PHE A 57 -10.51 13.71 2.77
N ASP A 58 -11.82 13.85 2.88
CA ASP A 58 -12.64 13.14 3.85
C ASP A 58 -13.18 11.83 3.25
N LEU A 59 -12.85 10.71 3.88
CA LEU A 59 -13.30 9.37 3.49
C LEU A 59 -14.53 8.88 4.28
N SER A 60 -14.99 9.65 5.27
CA SER A 60 -16.12 9.25 6.14
C SER A 60 -17.40 9.00 5.34
N VAL A 61 -17.69 9.85 4.36
CA VAL A 61 -18.87 9.74 3.48
C VAL A 61 -18.86 8.44 2.67
N ASN A 62 -17.68 7.97 2.25
CA ASN A 62 -17.57 6.69 1.52
C ASN A 62 -17.85 5.50 2.44
N VAL A 63 -17.39 5.57 3.70
CA VAL A 63 -17.66 4.54 4.71
C VAL A 63 -19.15 4.49 5.06
N GLU A 64 -19.76 5.65 5.31
CA GLU A 64 -21.19 5.78 5.62
C GLU A 64 -22.08 5.33 4.44
N GLY A 65 -21.66 5.64 3.22
CA GLY A 65 -22.34 5.22 2.00
C GLY A 65 -22.18 3.74 1.65
N GLY A 66 -21.40 2.97 2.41
CA GLY A 66 -21.12 1.56 2.12
C GLY A 66 -20.40 1.35 0.79
N ASP A 67 -19.53 2.28 0.40
CA ASP A 67 -18.81 2.24 -0.87
C ASP A 67 -17.83 1.05 -0.90
N GLY A 68 -18.08 0.10 -1.81
CA GLY A 68 -17.27 -1.11 -1.98
C GLY A 68 -16.04 -0.94 -2.89
N ARG A 69 -15.75 0.27 -3.36
CA ARG A 69 -14.55 0.52 -4.18
C ARG A 69 -13.28 0.42 -3.33
N ALA A 70 -12.18 0.03 -3.97
CA ALA A 70 -10.87 -0.12 -3.31
C ALA A 70 -10.24 1.19 -2.79
N GLY A 71 -10.79 2.35 -3.20
CA GLY A 71 -10.30 3.66 -2.76
C GLY A 71 -9.00 4.06 -3.44
N LEU A 72 -7.99 4.46 -2.65
CA LEU A 72 -6.70 4.91 -3.17
C LEU A 72 -5.88 3.73 -3.69
N ASP A 73 -4.96 4.01 -4.62
CA ASP A 73 -3.99 3.05 -5.11
C ASP A 73 -3.03 2.59 -4.00
N ASP A 74 -2.81 1.27 -3.93
CA ASP A 74 -2.03 0.65 -2.86
C ASP A 74 -0.56 1.10 -2.87
N GLU A 75 0.07 1.20 -4.05
CA GLU A 75 1.45 1.67 -4.15
C GLU A 75 1.59 3.12 -3.68
N ALA A 76 0.62 3.97 -4.02
CA ALA A 76 0.57 5.35 -3.55
C ALA A 76 0.40 5.43 -2.03
N LYS A 77 -0.50 4.62 -1.43
CA LYS A 77 -0.71 4.59 0.03
C LYS A 77 0.59 4.24 0.77
N ALA A 78 1.28 3.19 0.35
CA ALA A 78 2.53 2.77 0.97
C ALA A 78 3.60 3.89 0.94
N GLN A 79 3.73 4.57 -0.20
CA GLN A 79 4.70 5.66 -0.36
C GLN A 79 4.33 6.88 0.49
N ILE A 80 3.05 7.25 0.56
CA ILE A 80 2.58 8.35 1.39
C ILE A 80 2.84 8.05 2.88
N LEU A 81 2.49 6.85 3.36
CA LEU A 81 2.77 6.42 4.74
C LEU A 81 4.27 6.44 5.04
N ALA A 82 5.11 6.02 4.10
CA ALA A 82 6.56 6.08 4.24
C ALA A 82 7.06 7.54 4.36
N ILE A 83 6.51 8.46 3.56
CA ILE A 83 6.84 9.90 3.64
C ILE A 83 6.39 10.49 4.98
N MET A 84 5.16 10.18 5.42
CA MET A 84 4.63 10.59 6.73
C MET A 84 5.56 10.14 7.86
N LYS A 85 5.95 8.86 7.87
CA LYS A 85 6.84 8.28 8.89
C LYS A 85 8.23 8.90 8.84
N LYS A 86 8.82 9.06 7.65
CA LYS A 86 10.19 9.56 7.47
C LYS A 86 10.32 11.04 7.81
N ARG A 87 9.35 11.86 7.43
CA ARG A 87 9.41 13.33 7.56
C ARG A 87 8.55 13.88 8.71
N ARG A 88 7.80 13.02 9.42
CA ARG A 88 6.88 13.38 10.51
C ARG A 88 5.90 14.48 10.12
N MET A 89 5.26 14.32 8.96
CA MET A 89 4.32 15.29 8.39
C MET A 89 2.91 14.71 8.30
N ARG A 90 1.91 15.58 8.17
CA ARG A 90 0.51 15.17 8.06
C ARG A 90 0.21 14.59 6.69
N PHE A 91 -0.92 13.91 6.56
CA PHE A 91 -1.34 13.23 5.34
C PHE A 91 -1.36 14.15 4.11
N ASP A 92 -1.95 15.35 4.21
CA ASP A 92 -2.03 16.26 3.06
C ASP A 92 -0.66 16.72 2.57
N GLU A 93 0.26 17.00 3.50
CA GLU A 93 1.63 17.41 3.18
C GLU A 93 2.39 16.25 2.53
N ALA A 94 2.25 15.04 3.08
CA ALA A 94 2.87 13.85 2.51
C ALA A 94 2.33 13.55 1.10
N ARG A 95 1.02 13.69 0.89
CA ARG A 95 0.37 13.55 -0.42
C ARG A 95 0.89 14.59 -1.41
N ARG A 96 1.09 15.84 -0.99
CA ARG A 96 1.68 16.90 -1.83
C ARG A 96 3.11 16.53 -2.24
N VAL A 97 3.95 16.13 -1.28
CA VAL A 97 5.33 15.71 -1.54
C VAL A 97 5.39 14.51 -2.48
N TYR A 98 4.50 13.53 -2.29
CA TYR A 98 4.38 12.36 -3.17
C TYR A 98 4.04 12.77 -4.61
N MET A 99 3.06 13.66 -4.79
CA MET A 99 2.70 14.18 -6.11
C MET A 99 3.84 14.97 -6.76
N GLU A 100 4.53 15.84 -6.03
CA GLU A 100 5.69 16.59 -6.53
C GLU A 100 6.82 15.66 -7.00
N GLN A 101 7.12 14.60 -6.23
CA GLN A 101 8.11 13.59 -6.62
C GLN A 101 7.70 12.88 -7.90
N ARG A 102 6.42 12.51 -8.02
CA ARG A 102 5.86 11.84 -9.19
C ARG A 102 5.87 12.75 -10.42
N PHE A 103 5.56 14.04 -10.26
CA PHE A 103 5.70 15.04 -11.32
C PHE A 103 7.14 15.16 -11.78
N SER A 104 8.07 15.34 -10.85
CA SER A 104 9.49 15.46 -11.19
C SER A 104 10.02 14.22 -11.94
N ALA A 105 9.63 13.02 -11.51
CA ALA A 105 10.01 11.76 -12.16
C ALA A 105 9.46 11.64 -13.59
N ASN A 106 8.31 12.27 -13.87
CA ASN A 106 7.67 12.24 -15.19
C ASN A 106 7.96 13.51 -16.01
N GLY A 107 8.97 14.30 -15.64
CA GLY A 107 9.34 15.50 -16.40
C GLY A 107 8.31 16.64 -16.31
N ILE A 108 7.53 16.71 -15.22
CA ILE A 108 6.57 17.78 -14.93
C ILE A 108 7.17 18.69 -13.85
N GLY A 109 6.99 20.00 -14.01
CA GLY A 109 7.37 21.03 -13.04
C GLY A 109 6.48 21.07 -11.81
N ALA A 110 6.92 21.78 -10.77
CA ALA A 110 6.12 21.98 -9.56
C ALA A 110 4.86 22.82 -9.81
N ASP A 111 4.84 23.57 -10.91
CA ASP A 111 3.70 24.31 -11.46
C ASP A 111 2.70 23.43 -12.22
N GLY A 112 2.97 22.12 -12.32
CA GLY A 112 2.13 21.17 -13.04
C GLY A 112 2.30 21.19 -14.57
N ARG A 113 3.26 21.98 -15.09
CA ARG A 113 3.53 22.05 -16.53
C ARG A 113 4.63 21.07 -16.95
N PRO A 114 4.55 20.44 -18.14
CA PRO A 114 5.65 19.67 -18.68
C PRO A 114 6.93 20.52 -18.80
N LYS A 115 8.09 19.93 -18.47
CA LYS A 115 9.41 20.55 -18.64
C LYS A 115 9.95 20.42 -20.07
N ASP A 116 9.13 19.96 -21.01
CA ASP A 116 9.50 19.82 -22.41
C ASP A 116 9.73 21.22 -23.02
N PRO A 117 10.91 21.51 -23.61
CA PRO A 117 11.16 22.78 -24.30
C PRO A 117 10.18 23.09 -25.44
N LYS A 118 9.50 22.07 -25.98
CA LYS A 118 8.48 22.19 -27.03
C LYS A 118 7.07 22.33 -26.48
N PHE A 119 6.89 22.34 -25.16
CA PHE A 119 5.59 22.51 -24.55
C PHE A 119 5.05 23.92 -24.84
N VAL A 120 3.90 23.98 -25.51
CA VAL A 120 3.15 25.22 -25.76
C VAL A 120 1.84 25.14 -24.99
N SER A 121 1.62 26.12 -24.11
CA SER A 121 0.35 26.28 -23.38
C SER A 121 -0.36 27.54 -23.85
N PHE A 122 -1.68 27.46 -23.99
CA PHE A 122 -2.55 28.61 -24.24
C PHE A 122 -3.35 28.86 -22.96
N SER A 123 -3.24 30.06 -22.39
CA SER A 123 -3.91 30.48 -21.15
C SER A 123 -4.47 31.88 -21.33
#